data_AF-A0A6P8RS07-F1
#
_entry.id   AF-A0A6P8RS07-F1
#
_cell.length_a   1.000
_cell.length_b   1.000
_cell.length_c   1.000
_cell.angle_alpha   90.00
_cell.angle_beta   90.00
_cell.angle_gamma   90.00
#
_symmetry.space_group_name_H-M   'P 1'
#
loop_
_entity.id
_entity.type
_entity.pdbx_description
1 polymer ?
#
loop_
_entity_poly.entity_id
_entity_poly.type
_entity_poly.pdbx_seq_one_letter_code
_entity_poly.pdbx_strand_id
1 'polypeptide(L)'
;MPYAITISHKDFHGNIMLAAESECEQAQWLEMLHESGKVTWQNAQLGEAMIESLEAQGLQLAKEKQEYLDKLMEETEELCLQREQKEELERLNQVLEAEKHKFEEVVQELRCEQEQIKRELEMTARSLGGVEEEKKELRSLMEALQETLEELSVEKQRTLEMLEQSESQLLPTTNQSKPLDHSTGLHSNLRLIEEKMQQLLEEKLLAEKRMKENEERSRVLEEEREFYSMQSQALQSSLSELTAEKQQTERDLKAEMKVRMDLEKRLREAEEALKSLEQGLNSHDRNKEKEEQMKANVTHLKRFFEECIRNAELEAKKPVIMKNSVYMQKAATRRIKSCRFQRRKHSSSWNDLRHSQSFIVSPAEVDNFESLKEAAKQLSRDQHFREKIYQIMTKKGTALQDEK
;
A
#
# COMPACT_ATOMS: atom_id res chain seq x y z
N MET A 1 -37.14 75.36 88.73
CA MET A 1 -36.86 73.99 88.27
C MET A 1 -35.38 73.94 87.90
N PRO A 2 -34.56 73.01 88.42
CA PRO A 2 -33.17 72.89 87.98
C PRO A 2 -33.15 72.39 86.52
N TYR A 3 -32.33 73.01 85.68
CA TYR A 3 -32.09 72.57 84.30
C TYR A 3 -31.30 71.27 84.36
N ALA A 4 -31.79 70.20 83.73
CA ALA A 4 -31.17 68.88 83.83
C ALA A 4 -31.28 68.08 82.53
N ILE A 5 -30.20 67.41 82.15
CA ILE A 5 -30.14 66.50 81.00
C ILE A 5 -30.23 65.08 81.53
N THR A 6 -31.18 64.31 81.01
CA THR A 6 -31.35 62.89 81.40
C THR A 6 -30.88 62.01 80.24
N ILE A 7 -29.87 61.19 80.49
CA ILE A 7 -29.32 60.24 79.52
C ILE A 7 -29.78 58.85 79.93
N SER A 8 -30.48 58.18 79.02
CA SER A 8 -30.94 56.80 79.18
C SER A 8 -30.37 55.93 78.06
N HIS A 9 -29.70 54.85 78.45
CA HIS A 9 -29.18 53.86 77.51
C HIS A 9 -29.49 52.46 78.04
N LYS A 10 -29.69 51.49 77.13
CA LYS A 10 -30.07 50.12 77.51
C LYS A 10 -28.97 49.41 78.32
N ASP A 11 -27.73 49.83 78.15
CA ASP A 11 -26.58 49.28 78.86
C ASP A 11 -26.31 49.98 80.22
N PHE A 12 -27.04 51.05 80.53
CA PHE A 12 -26.94 51.72 81.83
C PHE A 12 -27.94 51.13 82.82
N HIS A 13 -27.48 50.83 84.03
CA HIS A 13 -28.34 50.38 85.13
C HIS A 13 -29.00 51.60 85.80
N GLY A 14 -29.86 52.30 85.05
CA GLY A 14 -30.56 53.51 85.48
C GLY A 14 -30.30 54.73 84.59
N ASN A 15 -31.04 55.82 84.83
CA ASN A 15 -30.89 57.08 84.09
C ASN A 15 -29.82 57.94 84.74
N ILE A 16 -28.89 58.46 83.95
CA ILE A 16 -27.88 59.44 84.41
C ILE A 16 -28.48 60.83 84.26
N MET A 17 -28.47 61.61 85.34
CA MET A 17 -28.97 62.99 85.34
C MET A 17 -27.80 63.97 85.53
N LEU A 18 -27.63 64.88 84.59
CA LEU A 18 -26.65 65.96 84.64
C LEU A 18 -27.37 67.27 84.92
N ALA A 19 -26.98 67.99 85.97
CA ALA A 19 -27.50 69.31 86.26
C ALA A 19 -26.76 70.38 85.43
N ALA A 20 -27.48 71.37 84.94
CA ALA A 20 -26.95 72.55 84.24
C ALA A 20 -27.31 73.82 85.03
N GLU A 21 -26.42 74.80 85.05
CA GLU A 21 -26.59 76.02 85.85
C GLU A 21 -27.59 76.98 85.20
N SER A 22 -27.80 76.87 83.88
CA SER A 22 -28.76 77.67 83.12
C SER A 22 -29.39 76.90 81.95
N GLU A 23 -30.52 77.40 81.44
CA GLU A 23 -31.19 76.88 80.25
C GLU A 23 -30.28 76.95 79.01
N CYS A 24 -29.51 78.03 78.88
CA CYS A 24 -28.58 78.24 77.78
C CYS A 24 -27.45 77.19 77.79
N GLU A 25 -26.92 76.87 78.97
CA GLU A 25 -25.86 75.87 79.13
C GLU A 25 -26.39 74.45 78.88
N GLN A 26 -27.62 74.16 79.35
CA GLN A 26 -28.30 72.90 79.06
C GLN A 26 -28.47 72.67 77.55
N ALA A 27 -28.93 73.70 76.83
CA ALA A 27 -29.09 73.64 75.38
C ALA A 27 -27.76 73.44 74.65
N GLN A 28 -26.70 74.14 75.09
CA GLN A 28 -25.37 74.01 74.51
C GLN A 28 -24.76 72.61 74.72
N TRP A 29 -24.91 72.02 75.90
CA TRP A 29 -24.46 70.65 76.16
C TRP A 29 -25.24 69.61 75.35
N LEU A 30 -26.56 69.79 75.20
CA LEU A 30 -27.38 68.94 74.34
C LEU A 30 -26.93 69.01 72.88
N GLU A 31 -26.63 70.21 72.39
CA GLU A 31 -26.12 70.43 71.03
C GLU A 31 -24.76 69.76 70.83
N MET A 32 -23.79 70.00 71.73
CA MET A 32 -22.47 69.38 71.65
C MET A 32 -22.51 67.85 71.73
N LEU A 33 -23.37 67.27 72.57
CA LEU A 33 -23.56 65.81 72.65
C LEU A 33 -24.17 65.26 71.36
N HIS A 34 -25.13 65.98 70.78
CA HIS A 34 -25.75 65.61 69.52
C HIS A 34 -24.76 65.67 68.35
N GLU A 35 -23.94 66.72 68.29
CA GLU A 35 -22.87 66.87 67.28
C GLU A 35 -21.79 65.80 67.43
N SER A 36 -21.34 65.52 68.65
CA SER A 36 -20.34 64.47 68.93
C SER A 36 -20.86 63.07 68.55
N GLY A 37 -22.16 62.82 68.77
CA GLY A 37 -22.82 61.59 68.32
C GLY A 37 -22.85 61.44 66.79
N LYS A 38 -23.09 62.54 66.06
CA LYS A 38 -23.04 62.54 64.59
C LYS A 38 -21.66 62.18 64.07
N VAL A 39 -20.59 62.78 64.62
CA VAL A 39 -19.21 62.49 64.21
C VAL A 39 -18.84 61.04 64.49
N THR A 40 -19.23 60.51 65.66
CA THR A 40 -18.99 59.10 66.02
C THR A 40 -19.70 58.14 65.08
N TRP A 41 -20.95 58.43 64.72
CA TRP A 41 -21.71 57.63 63.76
C TRP A 41 -21.13 57.70 62.35
N GLN A 42 -20.73 58.88 61.88
CA GLN A 42 -20.08 59.07 60.58
C GLN A 42 -18.75 58.31 60.51
N ASN A 43 -17.93 58.34 61.56
CA ASN A 43 -16.68 57.58 61.60
C ASN A 43 -16.92 56.06 61.62
N ALA A 44 -17.94 55.58 62.32
CA ALA A 44 -18.33 54.17 62.29
C ALA A 44 -18.80 53.74 60.89
N GLN A 45 -19.63 54.56 60.24
CA GLN A 45 -20.10 54.32 58.87
C GLN A 45 -18.95 54.32 57.84
N LEU A 46 -17.99 55.24 57.99
CA LEU A 46 -16.78 55.26 57.15
C LEU A 46 -15.90 54.02 57.39
N GLY A 47 -15.76 53.60 58.65
CA GLY A 47 -15.00 52.39 59.01
C GLY A 47 -15.63 51.12 58.44
N GLU A 48 -16.94 50.97 58.55
CA GLU A 48 -17.70 49.86 57.97
C GLU A 48 -17.58 49.84 56.44
N ALA A 49 -17.80 50.99 55.77
CA ALA A 49 -17.63 51.10 54.32
C ALA A 49 -16.19 50.79 53.86
N MET A 50 -15.18 51.16 54.64
CA MET A 50 -13.78 50.84 54.32
C MET A 50 -13.49 49.35 54.47
N ILE A 51 -14.01 48.70 55.53
CA ILE A 51 -13.88 47.25 55.73
C ILE A 51 -14.57 46.51 54.60
N GLU A 52 -15.81 46.86 54.27
CA GLU A 52 -16.55 46.26 53.14
C GLU A 52 -15.79 46.42 51.82
N SER A 53 -15.21 47.60 51.57
CA SER A 53 -14.38 47.83 50.37
C SER A 53 -13.13 46.94 50.34
N LEU A 54 -12.46 46.76 51.48
CA LEU A 54 -11.26 45.93 51.57
C LEU A 54 -11.60 44.43 51.44
N GLU A 55 -12.70 43.99 52.01
CA GLU A 55 -13.20 42.62 51.85
C GLU A 55 -13.59 42.33 50.39
N ALA A 56 -14.28 43.26 49.73
CA ALA A 56 -14.62 43.14 48.32
C ALA A 56 -13.38 43.08 47.43
N GLN A 57 -12.38 43.93 47.69
CA GLN A 57 -11.09 43.90 46.98
C GLN A 57 -10.33 42.59 47.23
N GLY A 58 -10.29 42.10 48.47
CA GLY A 58 -9.66 40.83 48.83
C GLY A 58 -10.33 39.64 48.13
N LEU A 59 -11.66 39.62 48.07
CA LEU A 59 -12.42 38.61 47.36
C LEU A 59 -12.17 38.66 45.85
N GLN A 60 -12.12 39.87 45.28
CA GLN A 60 -11.84 40.06 43.86
C GLN A 60 -10.44 39.57 43.49
N LEU A 61 -9.42 39.92 44.28
CA LEU A 61 -8.05 39.44 44.09
C LEU A 61 -7.95 37.91 44.20
N ALA A 62 -8.68 37.30 45.13
CA ALA A 62 -8.72 35.84 45.27
C ALA A 62 -9.34 35.17 44.03
N LYS A 63 -10.41 35.75 43.46
CA LYS A 63 -11.03 35.27 42.23
C LYS A 63 -10.09 35.40 41.04
N GLU A 64 -9.49 36.57 40.84
CA GLU A 64 -8.54 36.81 39.75
C GLU A 64 -7.36 35.83 39.85
N LYS A 65 -6.80 35.64 41.05
CA LYS A 65 -5.74 34.65 41.27
C LYS A 65 -6.16 33.23 40.88
N GLN A 66 -7.38 32.81 41.24
CA GLN A 66 -7.89 31.49 40.88
C GLN A 66 -8.05 31.36 39.36
N GLU A 67 -8.63 32.36 38.69
CA GLU A 67 -8.79 32.36 37.23
C GLU A 67 -7.43 32.30 36.50
N TYR A 68 -6.41 32.99 37.01
CA TYR A 68 -5.06 32.89 36.47
C TYR A 68 -4.46 31.50 36.65
N LEU A 69 -4.67 30.86 37.80
CA LEU A 69 -4.20 29.50 38.03
C LEU A 69 -4.90 28.50 37.12
N ASP A 70 -6.22 28.62 36.95
CA ASP A 70 -7.01 27.74 36.09
C ASP A 70 -6.54 27.83 34.62
N LYS A 71 -6.32 29.04 34.11
CA LYS A 71 -5.76 29.25 32.76
C LYS A 71 -4.38 28.62 32.59
N LEU A 72 -3.52 28.77 33.59
CA LEU A 72 -2.16 28.25 33.55
C LEU A 72 -2.16 26.71 33.58
N MET A 73 -3.11 26.12 34.30
CA MET A 73 -3.35 24.68 34.25
C MET A 73 -3.82 24.21 32.87
N GLU A 74 -4.80 24.89 32.28
CA GLU A 74 -5.30 24.60 30.93
C GLU A 74 -4.18 24.66 29.87
N GLU A 75 -3.38 25.74 29.87
CA GLU A 75 -2.21 25.87 28.97
C GLU A 75 -1.18 24.74 29.19
N THR A 76 -0.98 24.32 30.44
CA THR A 76 -0.04 23.23 30.76
C THR A 76 -0.56 21.89 30.25
N GLU A 77 -1.87 21.62 30.37
CA GLU A 77 -2.51 20.42 29.84
C GLU A 77 -2.45 20.38 28.31
N GLU A 78 -2.73 21.49 27.64
CA GLU A 78 -2.59 21.60 26.18
C GLU A 78 -1.17 21.35 25.70
N LEU A 79 -0.16 21.92 26.38
CA LEU A 79 1.25 21.69 26.05
C LEU A 79 1.66 20.23 26.26
N CYS A 80 1.17 19.57 27.32
CA CYS A 80 1.38 18.14 27.54
C CYS A 80 0.80 17.30 26.40
N LEU A 81 -0.46 17.56 26.00
CA LEU A 81 -1.10 16.86 24.89
C LEU A 81 -0.35 17.07 23.57
N GLN A 82 0.09 18.30 23.27
CA GLN A 82 0.89 18.59 22.08
C GLN A 82 2.22 17.84 22.08
N ARG A 83 2.88 17.74 23.24
CA ARG A 83 4.11 16.97 23.40
C ARG A 83 3.88 15.48 23.16
N GLU A 84 2.83 14.90 23.75
CA GLU A 84 2.47 13.50 23.56
C GLU A 84 2.21 13.19 22.07
N GLN A 85 1.41 14.02 21.40
CA GLN A 85 1.16 13.90 19.96
C GLN A 85 2.45 13.98 19.13
N LYS A 86 3.37 14.87 19.49
CA LYS A 86 4.66 14.99 18.81
C LYS A 86 5.51 13.73 19.01
N GLU A 87 5.58 13.20 20.23
CA GLU A 87 6.30 11.96 20.52
C GLU A 87 5.68 10.76 19.78
N GLU A 88 4.36 10.68 19.67
CA GLU A 88 3.67 9.66 18.87
C GLU A 88 3.98 9.78 17.38
N LEU A 89 3.99 11.00 16.83
CA LEU A 89 4.38 11.25 15.45
C LEU A 89 5.84 10.87 15.18
N GLU A 90 6.74 11.16 16.10
CA GLU A 90 8.15 10.75 16.00
C GLU A 90 8.30 9.22 16.02
N ARG A 91 7.58 8.52 16.91
CA ARG A 91 7.55 7.05 16.94
C ARG A 91 7.00 6.47 15.65
N LEU A 92 5.88 7.01 15.14
CA LEU A 92 5.29 6.57 13.89
C LEU A 92 6.25 6.79 12.71
N ASN A 93 6.94 7.93 12.67
CA ASN A 93 7.92 8.22 11.64
C ASN A 93 9.09 7.23 11.66
N GLN A 94 9.59 6.86 12.85
CA GLN A 94 10.63 5.83 12.97
C GLN A 94 10.17 4.46 12.44
N VAL A 95 8.92 4.07 12.73
CA VAL A 95 8.34 2.82 12.21
C VAL A 95 8.23 2.87 10.68
N LEU A 96 7.72 3.98 10.13
CA LEU A 96 7.61 4.18 8.68
C LEU A 96 8.97 4.17 7.98
N GLU A 97 10.00 4.79 8.56
CA GLU A 97 11.36 4.73 8.04
C GLU A 97 11.89 3.30 8.08
N ALA A 98 11.70 2.57 9.17
CA ALA A 98 12.14 1.17 9.27
C ALA A 98 11.42 0.27 8.24
N GLU A 99 10.12 0.44 8.05
CA GLU A 99 9.36 -0.27 7.01
C GLU A 99 9.86 0.08 5.62
N LYS A 100 10.12 1.37 5.34
CA LYS A 100 10.70 1.81 4.06
C LYS A 100 12.03 1.13 3.78
N HIS A 101 12.94 1.05 4.76
CA HIS A 101 14.22 0.37 4.60
C HIS A 101 14.03 -1.12 4.28
N LYS A 102 13.13 -1.82 5.00
CA LYS A 102 12.81 -3.23 4.70
C LYS A 102 12.25 -3.42 3.28
N PHE A 103 11.40 -2.50 2.81
CA PHE A 103 10.93 -2.55 1.43
C PHE A 103 12.05 -2.35 0.42
N GLU A 104 12.98 -1.43 0.68
CA GLU A 104 14.14 -1.21 -0.18
C GLU A 104 15.08 -2.42 -0.22
N GLU A 105 15.29 -3.09 0.92
CA GLU A 105 16.04 -4.35 1.02
C GLU A 105 15.40 -5.45 0.16
N VAL A 106 14.10 -5.72 0.33
CA VAL A 106 13.39 -6.74 -0.45
C VAL A 106 13.42 -6.42 -1.96
N VAL A 107 13.28 -5.15 -2.34
CA VAL A 107 13.40 -4.73 -3.75
C VAL A 107 14.81 -5.00 -4.29
N GLN A 108 15.84 -4.79 -3.48
CA GLN A 108 17.22 -5.07 -3.86
C GLN A 108 17.48 -6.57 -3.99
N GLU A 109 16.98 -7.39 -3.07
CA GLU A 109 17.06 -8.85 -3.14
C GLU A 109 16.40 -9.39 -4.41
N LEU A 110 15.17 -8.97 -4.71
CA LEU A 110 14.45 -9.38 -5.92
C LEU A 110 15.19 -8.96 -7.21
N ARG A 111 15.90 -7.83 -7.20
CA ARG A 111 16.74 -7.42 -8.34
C ARG A 111 17.97 -8.31 -8.50
N CYS A 112 18.64 -8.65 -7.40
CA CYS A 112 19.77 -9.58 -7.42
C CYS A 112 19.33 -10.96 -7.96
N GLU A 113 18.18 -11.47 -7.51
CA GLU A 113 17.59 -12.72 -8.01
C GLU A 113 17.27 -12.64 -9.50
N GLN A 114 16.68 -11.53 -9.97
CA GLN A 114 16.40 -11.33 -11.40
C GLN A 114 17.67 -11.38 -12.24
N GLU A 115 18.75 -10.72 -11.81
CA GLU A 115 20.03 -10.78 -12.52
C GLU A 115 20.62 -12.18 -12.51
N GLN A 116 20.48 -12.92 -11.41
CA GLN A 116 20.96 -14.29 -11.33
C GLN A 116 20.21 -15.23 -12.29
N ILE A 117 18.89 -15.18 -12.30
CA ILE A 117 18.07 -15.96 -13.24
C ILE A 117 18.41 -15.60 -14.68
N LYS A 118 18.68 -14.32 -14.97
CA LYS A 118 19.11 -13.90 -16.30
C LYS A 118 20.46 -14.53 -16.69
N ARG A 119 21.42 -14.57 -15.78
CA ARG A 119 22.72 -15.25 -16.02
C ARG A 119 22.52 -16.75 -16.24
N GLU A 120 21.67 -17.40 -15.44
CA GLU A 120 21.36 -18.84 -15.59
C GLU A 120 20.70 -19.12 -16.94
N LEU A 121 19.72 -18.31 -17.36
CA LEU A 121 19.12 -18.36 -18.70
C LEU A 121 20.14 -18.23 -19.83
N GLU A 122 21.06 -17.26 -19.72
CA GLU A 122 22.11 -17.05 -20.73
C GLU A 122 23.05 -18.27 -20.80
N MET A 123 23.36 -18.89 -19.66
CA MET A 123 24.18 -20.11 -19.61
C MET A 123 23.45 -21.30 -20.23
N THR A 124 22.18 -21.53 -19.89
CA THR A 124 21.36 -22.60 -20.49
C THR A 124 21.21 -22.42 -22.00
N ALA A 125 20.99 -21.18 -22.47
CA ALA A 125 20.89 -20.88 -23.90
C ALA A 125 22.20 -21.15 -24.66
N ARG A 126 23.36 -20.82 -24.06
CA ARG A 126 24.67 -21.16 -24.65
C ARG A 126 24.90 -22.67 -24.73
N SER A 127 24.57 -23.40 -23.67
CA SER A 127 24.68 -24.87 -23.63
C SER A 127 23.77 -25.52 -24.68
N LEU A 128 22.53 -25.04 -24.82
CA LEU A 128 21.58 -25.53 -25.82
C LEU A 128 22.12 -25.29 -27.24
N GLY A 129 22.69 -24.11 -27.50
CA GLY A 129 23.34 -23.78 -28.78
C GLY A 129 24.49 -24.74 -29.12
N GLY A 130 25.34 -25.07 -28.15
CA GLY A 130 26.41 -26.07 -28.35
C GLY A 130 25.88 -27.46 -28.71
N VAL A 131 24.83 -27.92 -28.02
CA VAL A 131 24.18 -29.22 -28.32
C VAL A 131 23.53 -29.21 -29.71
N GLU A 132 22.95 -28.09 -30.14
CA GLU A 132 22.41 -27.95 -31.50
C GLU A 132 23.49 -28.00 -32.58
N GLU A 133 24.65 -27.41 -32.34
CA GLU A 133 25.81 -27.48 -33.23
C GLU A 133 26.32 -28.93 -33.34
N GLU A 134 26.52 -29.62 -32.22
CA GLU A 134 26.91 -31.04 -32.20
C GLU A 134 25.90 -31.92 -32.93
N LYS A 135 24.59 -31.67 -32.79
CA LYS A 135 23.55 -32.38 -33.56
C LYS A 135 23.67 -32.14 -35.05
N LYS A 136 24.00 -30.92 -35.50
CA LYS A 136 24.19 -30.63 -36.93
C LYS A 136 25.40 -31.39 -37.47
N GLU A 137 26.50 -31.39 -36.72
CA GLU A 137 27.71 -32.14 -37.08
C GLU A 137 27.44 -33.65 -37.17
N LEU A 138 26.78 -34.23 -36.15
CA LEU A 138 26.43 -35.64 -36.13
C LEU A 138 25.48 -36.04 -37.27
N ARG A 139 24.52 -35.18 -37.65
CA ARG A 139 23.66 -35.40 -38.83
C ARG A 139 24.48 -35.44 -40.11
N SER A 140 25.39 -34.47 -40.31
CA SER A 140 26.26 -34.45 -41.50
C SER A 140 27.18 -35.68 -41.57
N LEU A 141 27.69 -36.14 -40.42
CA LEU A 141 28.47 -37.37 -40.32
C LEU A 141 27.62 -38.60 -40.65
N MET A 142 26.39 -38.68 -40.13
CA MET A 142 25.46 -39.76 -40.47
C MET A 142 25.12 -39.81 -41.96
N GLU A 143 24.91 -38.64 -42.59
CA GLU A 143 24.66 -38.54 -44.03
C GLU A 143 25.87 -39.06 -44.83
N ALA A 144 27.09 -38.64 -44.49
CA ALA A 144 28.31 -39.13 -45.13
C ALA A 144 28.54 -40.64 -44.93
N LEU A 145 28.28 -41.16 -43.72
CA LEU A 145 28.36 -42.61 -43.44
C LEU A 145 27.31 -43.39 -44.24
N GLN A 146 26.12 -42.81 -44.44
CA GLN A 146 25.06 -43.42 -45.23
C GLN A 146 25.43 -43.45 -46.72
N GLU A 147 25.94 -42.35 -47.28
CA GLU A 147 26.42 -42.29 -48.67
C GLU A 147 27.54 -43.30 -48.94
N THR A 148 28.54 -43.39 -48.07
CA THR A 148 29.65 -44.35 -48.22
C THR A 148 29.21 -45.81 -48.11
N LEU A 149 28.21 -46.11 -47.25
CA LEU A 149 27.59 -47.43 -47.17
C LEU A 149 26.83 -47.78 -48.46
N GLU A 150 26.12 -46.82 -49.05
CA GLU A 150 25.41 -47.01 -50.32
C GLU A 150 26.40 -47.26 -51.46
N GLU A 151 27.48 -46.50 -51.55
CA GLU A 151 28.56 -46.69 -52.52
C GLU A 151 29.20 -48.08 -52.42
N LEU A 152 29.56 -48.51 -51.20
CA LEU A 152 30.11 -49.84 -50.94
C LEU A 152 29.09 -50.95 -51.25
N SER A 153 27.80 -50.71 -51.04
CA SER A 153 26.75 -51.69 -51.40
C SER A 153 26.66 -51.87 -52.93
N VAL A 154 26.81 -50.78 -53.69
CA VAL A 154 26.86 -50.82 -55.16
C VAL A 154 28.15 -51.49 -55.64
N GLU A 155 29.30 -51.23 -55.01
CA GLU A 155 30.56 -51.88 -55.34
C GLU A 155 30.54 -53.38 -55.01
N LYS A 156 29.93 -53.78 -53.89
CA LYS A 156 29.65 -55.17 -53.56
C LYS A 156 28.81 -55.84 -54.65
N GLN A 157 27.74 -55.17 -55.10
CA GLN A 157 26.89 -55.71 -56.15
C GLN A 157 27.65 -55.90 -57.48
N ARG A 158 28.46 -54.90 -57.88
CA ARG A 158 29.31 -54.99 -59.07
C ARG A 158 30.34 -56.12 -58.99
N THR A 159 30.96 -56.32 -57.82
CA THR A 159 31.96 -57.38 -57.63
C THR A 159 31.34 -58.77 -57.64
N LEU A 160 30.12 -58.94 -57.12
CA LEU A 160 29.34 -60.16 -57.25
C LEU A 160 28.98 -60.46 -58.72
N GLU A 161 28.53 -59.45 -59.47
CA GLU A 161 28.21 -59.61 -60.90
C GLU A 161 29.45 -60.01 -61.72
N MET A 162 30.63 -59.44 -61.41
CA MET A 162 31.89 -59.85 -62.05
C MET A 162 32.29 -61.28 -61.67
N LEU A 163 32.04 -61.71 -60.43
CA LEU A 163 32.26 -63.10 -59.98
C LEU A 163 31.35 -64.07 -60.75
N GLU A 164 30.05 -63.79 -60.85
CA GLU A 164 29.08 -64.60 -61.61
C GLU A 164 29.43 -64.68 -63.11
N GLN A 165 29.88 -63.58 -63.71
CA GLN A 165 30.36 -63.55 -65.09
C GLN A 165 31.63 -64.37 -65.28
N SER A 166 32.56 -64.34 -64.31
CA SER A 166 33.79 -65.12 -64.35
C SER A 166 33.55 -66.63 -64.14
N GLU A 167 32.57 -67.02 -63.31
CA GLU A 167 32.10 -68.41 -63.19
C GLU A 167 31.37 -68.89 -64.45
N SER A 168 30.57 -68.03 -65.09
CA SER A 168 29.86 -68.34 -66.33
C SER A 168 30.80 -68.54 -67.53
N GLN A 169 32.00 -67.95 -67.52
CA GLN A 169 33.04 -68.14 -68.54
C GLN A 169 33.88 -69.42 -68.34
N LEU A 170 33.78 -70.09 -67.19
CA LEU A 170 34.59 -71.26 -66.81
C LEU A 170 34.06 -72.62 -67.32
N LEU A 171 32.96 -72.67 -68.07
CA LEU A 171 32.40 -73.91 -68.65
C LEU A 171 31.94 -73.68 -70.12
N PRO A 172 32.44 -74.41 -71.15
CA PRO A 172 33.68 -75.18 -71.29
C PRO A 172 34.56 -74.63 -72.44
N THR A 173 35.75 -74.09 -72.15
CA THR A 173 36.84 -74.10 -73.14
C THR A 173 38.16 -74.44 -72.46
N THR A 174 38.55 -75.69 -72.60
CA THR A 174 39.81 -76.28 -72.17
C THR A 174 41.00 -75.56 -72.82
N ASN A 175 42.05 -75.34 -72.01
CA ASN A 175 43.41 -74.86 -72.35
C ASN A 175 43.65 -73.34 -72.25
N GLN A 176 44.01 -72.87 -71.06
CA GLN A 176 45.36 -72.41 -70.71
C GLN A 176 45.39 -71.89 -69.27
N SER A 177 46.43 -72.27 -68.54
CA SER A 177 46.66 -71.98 -67.12
C SER A 177 46.86 -70.49 -66.85
N LYS A 178 45.81 -69.80 -66.37
CA LYS A 178 45.87 -68.59 -65.50
C LYS A 178 44.54 -68.04 -64.88
N PRO A 179 43.36 -68.70 -64.87
CA PRO A 179 42.14 -68.05 -64.35
C PRO A 179 41.95 -68.11 -62.82
N LEU A 180 42.73 -68.91 -62.08
CA LEU A 180 42.52 -69.10 -60.63
C LEU A 180 42.89 -67.86 -59.79
N ASP A 181 43.93 -67.11 -60.16
CA ASP A 181 44.38 -65.93 -59.39
C ASP A 181 43.36 -64.79 -59.42
N HIS A 182 42.63 -64.62 -60.53
CA HIS A 182 41.69 -63.51 -60.70
C HIS A 182 40.38 -63.70 -59.91
N SER A 183 39.87 -64.94 -59.85
CA SER A 183 38.70 -65.29 -59.01
C SER A 183 39.03 -65.18 -57.51
N THR A 184 40.22 -65.63 -57.12
CA THR A 184 40.67 -65.55 -55.72
C THR A 184 40.84 -64.10 -55.26
N GLY A 185 41.33 -63.21 -56.13
CA GLY A 185 41.43 -61.76 -55.87
C GLY A 185 40.08 -61.06 -55.74
N LEU A 186 39.09 -61.44 -56.55
CA LEU A 186 37.72 -60.90 -56.45
C LEU A 186 37.04 -61.33 -55.13
N HIS A 187 37.23 -62.57 -54.69
CA HIS A 187 36.73 -63.03 -53.39
C HIS A 187 37.39 -62.33 -52.20
N SER A 188 38.70 -62.03 -52.27
CA SER A 188 39.36 -61.22 -51.22
C SER A 188 38.84 -59.78 -51.19
N ASN A 189 38.58 -59.18 -52.35
CA ASN A 189 38.01 -57.83 -52.43
C ASN A 189 36.59 -57.78 -51.88
N LEU A 190 35.76 -58.79 -52.18
CA LEU A 190 34.42 -58.91 -51.63
C LEU A 190 34.45 -58.96 -50.09
N ARG A 191 35.34 -59.78 -49.53
CA ARG A 191 35.50 -59.89 -48.07
C ARG A 191 35.96 -58.57 -47.44
N LEU A 192 36.88 -57.85 -48.09
CA LEU A 192 37.32 -56.54 -47.65
C LEU A 192 36.18 -55.50 -47.67
N ILE A 193 35.34 -55.51 -48.70
CA ILE A 193 34.16 -54.63 -48.82
C ILE A 193 33.17 -54.96 -47.69
N GLU A 194 32.92 -56.24 -47.41
CA GLU A 194 32.03 -56.66 -46.32
C GLU A 194 32.56 -56.24 -44.95
N GLU A 195 33.84 -56.44 -44.66
CA GLU A 195 34.47 -55.99 -43.41
C GLU A 195 34.38 -54.46 -43.24
N LYS A 196 34.65 -53.69 -44.30
CA LYS A 196 34.57 -52.23 -44.27
C LYS A 196 33.13 -51.73 -44.08
N MET A 197 32.16 -52.37 -44.76
CA MET A 197 30.74 -52.09 -44.59
C MET A 197 30.28 -52.36 -43.15
N GLN A 198 30.82 -53.41 -42.52
CA GLN A 198 30.51 -53.76 -41.13
C GLN A 198 31.07 -52.74 -40.14
N GLN A 199 32.30 -52.26 -40.35
CA GLN A 199 32.90 -51.17 -39.57
C GLN A 199 32.08 -49.87 -39.68
N LEU A 200 31.66 -49.48 -40.88
CA LEU A 200 30.83 -48.28 -41.08
C LEU A 200 29.45 -48.39 -40.44
N LEU A 201 28.84 -49.58 -40.43
CA LEU A 201 27.59 -49.82 -39.71
C LEU A 201 27.74 -49.64 -38.20
N GLU A 202 28.86 -50.09 -37.62
CA GLU A 202 29.17 -49.87 -36.21
C GLU A 202 29.37 -48.37 -35.89
N GLU A 203 30.12 -47.64 -36.73
CA GLU A 203 30.31 -46.20 -36.60
C GLU A 203 28.98 -45.43 -36.70
N LYS A 204 28.13 -45.80 -37.66
CA LYS A 204 26.79 -45.23 -37.81
C LYS A 204 25.94 -45.45 -36.55
N LEU A 205 25.97 -46.65 -35.98
CA LEU A 205 25.22 -46.97 -34.78
C LEU A 205 25.73 -46.20 -33.55
N LEU A 206 27.03 -45.94 -33.46
CA LEU A 206 27.62 -45.08 -32.43
C LEU A 206 27.21 -43.61 -32.61
N ALA A 207 27.22 -43.10 -33.85
CA ALA A 207 26.74 -41.75 -34.16
C ALA A 207 25.26 -41.59 -33.81
N GLU A 208 24.42 -42.59 -34.12
CA GLU A 208 22.99 -42.58 -33.79
C GLU A 208 22.74 -42.60 -32.27
N LYS A 209 23.53 -43.34 -31.49
CA LYS A 209 23.47 -43.31 -30.03
C LYS A 209 23.81 -41.91 -29.48
N ARG A 210 24.88 -41.28 -29.97
CA ARG A 210 25.24 -39.91 -29.59
C ARG A 210 24.15 -38.90 -29.98
N MET A 211 23.52 -39.08 -31.13
CA MET A 211 22.37 -38.25 -31.54
C MET A 211 21.21 -38.33 -30.56
N LYS A 212 20.84 -39.54 -30.12
CA LYS A 212 19.77 -39.73 -29.11
C LYS A 212 20.13 -39.11 -27.76
N GLU A 213 21.38 -39.25 -27.33
CA GLU A 213 21.85 -38.61 -26.08
C GLU A 213 21.78 -37.08 -26.16
N ASN A 214 22.19 -36.49 -27.28
CA ASN A 214 22.10 -35.04 -27.49
C ASN A 214 20.65 -34.57 -27.65
N GLU A 215 19.75 -35.39 -28.20
CA GLU A 215 18.31 -35.12 -28.20
C GLU A 215 17.73 -35.01 -26.81
N GLU A 216 18.06 -35.94 -25.92
CA GLU A 216 17.61 -35.91 -24.53
C GLU A 216 18.21 -34.71 -23.78
N ARG A 217 19.52 -34.46 -23.91
CA ARG A 217 20.18 -33.28 -23.29
C ARG A 217 19.53 -31.97 -23.73
N SER A 218 19.21 -31.85 -25.02
CA SER A 218 18.53 -30.68 -25.57
C SER A 218 17.13 -30.50 -25.00
N ARG A 219 16.37 -31.59 -24.77
CA ARG A 219 15.05 -31.51 -24.13
C ARG A 219 15.14 -30.98 -22.70
N VAL A 220 16.07 -31.52 -21.91
CA VAL A 220 16.29 -31.07 -20.52
C VAL A 220 16.66 -29.59 -20.47
N LEU A 221 17.58 -29.14 -21.34
CA LEU A 221 17.97 -27.73 -21.42
C LEU A 221 16.82 -26.82 -21.88
N GLU A 222 15.95 -27.29 -22.77
CA GLU A 222 14.76 -26.56 -23.20
C GLU A 222 13.77 -26.36 -22.03
N GLU A 223 13.53 -27.42 -21.25
CA GLU A 223 12.69 -27.38 -20.05
C GLU A 223 13.26 -26.42 -18.98
N GLU A 224 14.57 -26.46 -18.74
CA GLU A 224 15.25 -25.52 -17.84
C GLU A 224 15.11 -24.07 -18.33
N ARG A 225 15.29 -23.83 -19.64
CA ARG A 225 15.11 -22.49 -20.22
C ARG A 225 13.68 -21.98 -20.03
N GLU A 226 12.68 -22.82 -20.27
CA GLU A 226 11.27 -22.45 -20.07
C GLU A 226 10.98 -22.15 -18.60
N PHE A 227 11.49 -22.97 -17.68
CA PHE A 227 11.35 -22.75 -16.24
C PHE A 227 11.90 -21.38 -15.82
N TYR A 228 13.14 -21.07 -16.17
CA TYR A 228 13.75 -19.80 -15.80
C TYR A 228 13.11 -18.61 -16.52
N SER A 229 12.62 -18.79 -17.75
CA SER A 229 11.90 -17.76 -18.49
C SER A 229 10.59 -17.40 -17.79
N MET A 230 9.82 -18.41 -17.36
CA MET A 230 8.59 -18.20 -16.59
C MET A 230 8.87 -17.51 -15.26
N GLN A 231 9.91 -17.94 -14.54
CA GLN A 231 10.30 -17.32 -13.27
C GLN A 231 10.72 -15.85 -13.45
N SER A 232 11.52 -15.56 -14.48
CA SER A 232 11.94 -14.19 -14.83
C SER A 232 10.74 -13.29 -15.14
N GLN A 233 9.78 -13.79 -15.93
CA GLN A 233 8.57 -13.04 -16.29
C GLN A 233 7.69 -12.77 -15.06
N ALA A 234 7.54 -13.74 -14.16
CA ALA A 234 6.79 -13.57 -12.92
C ALA A 234 7.42 -12.51 -12.01
N LEU A 235 8.75 -12.58 -11.80
CA LEU A 235 9.51 -11.59 -11.03
C LEU A 235 9.43 -10.19 -11.66
N GLN A 236 9.56 -10.10 -12.98
CA GLN A 236 9.44 -8.82 -13.69
C GLN A 236 8.06 -8.19 -13.53
N SER A 237 7.00 -9.01 -13.59
CA SER A 237 5.62 -8.55 -13.38
C SER A 237 5.45 -8.02 -11.95
N SER A 238 5.91 -8.78 -10.95
CA SER A 238 5.86 -8.38 -9.53
C SER A 238 6.62 -7.06 -9.26
N LEU A 239 7.86 -6.93 -9.79
CA LEU A 239 8.64 -5.70 -9.66
C LEU A 239 7.95 -4.50 -10.33
N SER A 240 7.28 -4.72 -11.46
CA SER A 240 6.54 -3.66 -12.15
C SER A 240 5.31 -3.18 -11.38
N GLU A 241 4.57 -4.11 -10.76
CA GLU A 241 3.43 -3.82 -9.90
C GLU A 241 3.87 -3.05 -8.65
N LEU A 242 4.89 -3.54 -7.94
CA LEU A 242 5.42 -2.89 -6.74
C LEU A 242 5.97 -1.49 -7.05
N THR A 243 6.61 -1.31 -8.20
CA THR A 243 7.09 0.01 -8.65
C THR A 243 5.92 0.96 -8.94
N ALA A 244 4.84 0.47 -9.55
CA ALA A 244 3.66 1.27 -9.83
C ALA A 244 2.94 1.68 -8.54
N GLU A 245 2.79 0.75 -7.59
CA GLU A 245 2.22 1.03 -6.26
C GLU A 245 3.05 2.06 -5.49
N LYS A 246 4.39 1.90 -5.44
CA LYS A 246 5.29 2.89 -4.84
C LYS A 246 5.10 4.27 -5.45
N GLN A 247 5.08 4.38 -6.78
CA GLN A 247 4.90 5.67 -7.42
C GLN A 247 3.52 6.28 -7.12
N GLN A 248 2.49 5.45 -6.98
CA GLN A 248 1.15 5.91 -6.63
C GLN A 248 1.12 6.46 -5.20
N THR A 249 1.66 5.74 -4.22
CA THR A 249 1.73 6.20 -2.83
C THR A 249 2.58 7.45 -2.68
N GLU A 250 3.70 7.57 -3.41
CA GLU A 250 4.50 8.80 -3.45
C GLU A 250 3.73 10.01 -4.02
N ARG A 251 2.91 9.80 -5.06
CA ARG A 251 2.05 10.87 -5.61
C ARG A 251 0.98 11.30 -4.60
N ASP A 252 0.34 10.35 -3.94
CA ASP A 252 -0.69 10.62 -2.95
C ASP A 252 -0.12 11.36 -1.73
N LEU A 253 1.04 10.90 -1.23
CA LEU A 253 1.77 11.58 -0.15
C LEU A 253 2.17 13.00 -0.53
N LYS A 254 2.65 13.21 -1.76
CA LYS A 254 3.00 14.55 -2.24
C LYS A 254 1.78 15.47 -2.35
N ALA A 255 0.63 14.93 -2.74
CA ALA A 255 -0.62 15.69 -2.78
C ALA A 255 -1.07 16.09 -1.37
N GLU A 256 -1.02 15.16 -0.42
CA GLU A 256 -1.33 15.42 0.99
C GLU A 256 -0.37 16.45 1.61
N MET A 257 0.93 16.31 1.36
CA MET A 257 1.95 17.27 1.82
C MET A 257 1.70 18.67 1.28
N LYS A 258 1.27 18.80 0.02
CA LYS A 258 0.90 20.09 -0.57
C LYS A 258 -0.32 20.70 0.14
N VAL A 259 -1.36 19.90 0.39
CA VAL A 259 -2.54 20.35 1.14
C VAL A 259 -2.16 20.80 2.54
N ARG A 260 -1.31 20.04 3.24
CA ARG A 260 -0.80 20.39 4.57
C ARG A 260 -0.02 21.72 4.54
N MET A 261 0.89 21.89 3.58
CA MET A 261 1.66 23.13 3.42
C MET A 261 0.75 24.34 3.17
N ASP A 262 -0.28 24.18 2.34
CA ASP A 262 -1.26 25.24 2.06
C ASP A 262 -2.12 25.58 3.30
N LEU A 263 -2.39 24.60 4.18
CA LEU A 263 -3.08 24.81 5.45
C LEU A 263 -2.19 25.52 6.46
N GLU A 264 -0.92 25.11 6.60
CA GLU A 264 0.06 25.77 7.48
C GLU A 264 0.30 27.22 7.07
N LYS A 265 0.36 27.50 5.77
CA LYS A 265 0.47 28.86 5.25
C LYS A 265 -0.75 29.71 5.65
N ARG A 266 -1.96 29.18 5.46
CA ARG A 266 -3.20 29.87 5.84
C ARG A 266 -3.30 30.12 7.34
N LEU A 267 -2.89 29.16 8.16
CA LEU A 267 -2.83 29.33 9.61
C LEU A 267 -1.89 30.48 9.99
N ARG A 268 -0.69 30.54 9.39
CA ARG A 268 0.26 31.63 9.64
C ARG A 268 -0.28 33.00 9.24
N GLU A 269 -0.92 33.11 8.08
CA GLU A 269 -1.57 34.36 7.64
C GLU A 269 -2.66 34.81 8.64
N ALA A 270 -3.44 33.87 9.18
CA ALA A 270 -4.44 34.16 10.21
C ALA A 270 -3.81 34.61 11.53
N GLU A 271 -2.73 33.96 11.98
CA GLU A 271 -1.97 34.37 13.17
C GLU A 271 -1.37 35.77 13.02
N GLU A 272 -0.81 36.08 11.86
CA GLU A 272 -0.27 37.42 11.55
C GLU A 272 -1.38 38.48 11.54
N ALA A 273 -2.53 38.18 10.93
CA ALA A 273 -3.70 39.07 10.96
C ALA A 273 -4.21 39.32 12.38
N LEU A 274 -4.20 38.29 13.24
CA LEU A 274 -4.59 38.40 14.64
C LEU A 274 -3.61 39.27 15.44
N LYS A 275 -2.30 39.04 15.32
CA LYS A 275 -1.25 39.86 15.95
C LYS A 275 -1.33 41.31 15.51
N SER A 276 -1.54 41.54 14.21
CA SER A 276 -1.70 42.89 13.65
C SER A 276 -2.95 43.60 14.18
N LEU A 277 -4.06 42.87 14.34
CA LEU A 277 -5.29 43.39 14.92
C LEU A 277 -5.11 43.77 16.40
N GLU A 278 -4.45 42.91 17.19
CA GLU A 278 -4.13 43.18 18.59
C GLU A 278 -3.26 44.43 18.75
N GLN A 279 -2.20 44.55 17.95
CA GLN A 279 -1.33 45.74 17.94
C GLN A 279 -2.11 47.01 17.54
N GLY A 280 -3.01 46.91 16.57
CA GLY A 280 -3.86 48.02 16.15
C GLY A 280 -4.80 48.49 17.26
N LEU A 281 -5.41 47.54 17.98
CA LEU A 281 -6.30 47.82 19.12
C LEU A 281 -5.57 48.43 20.31
N ASN A 282 -4.34 48.01 20.58
CA ASN A 282 -3.50 48.50 21.67
C ASN A 282 -2.84 49.86 21.36
N SER A 283 -2.84 50.31 20.10
CA SER A 283 -2.26 51.61 19.70
C SER A 283 -3.21 52.77 20.01
N HIS A 284 -2.68 53.82 20.66
CA HIS A 284 -3.46 55.02 21.02
C HIS A 284 -3.73 55.93 19.81
N ASP A 285 -2.86 55.89 18.78
CA ASP A 285 -2.99 56.67 17.55
C ASP A 285 -3.76 55.90 16.47
N ARG A 286 -5.07 56.17 16.39
CA ARG A 286 -5.96 55.62 15.36
C ARG A 286 -5.99 56.53 14.14
N ASN A 287 -5.45 56.04 13.03
CA ASN A 287 -5.59 56.67 11.72
C ASN A 287 -6.56 55.85 10.85
N LYS A 288 -7.20 56.48 9.85
CA LYS A 288 -8.14 55.83 8.93
C LYS A 288 -7.53 54.60 8.25
N GLU A 289 -6.27 54.68 7.86
CA GLU A 289 -5.53 53.56 7.25
C GLU A 289 -5.39 52.35 8.20
N LYS A 290 -5.14 52.59 9.49
CA LYS A 290 -5.09 51.52 10.50
C LYS A 290 -6.47 50.91 10.75
N GLU A 291 -7.53 51.72 10.75
CA GLU A 291 -8.90 51.20 10.86
C GLU A 291 -9.31 50.35 9.66
N GLU A 292 -8.90 50.74 8.45
CA GLU A 292 -9.11 49.95 7.23
C GLU A 292 -8.33 48.64 7.26
N GLN A 293 -7.07 48.67 7.71
CA GLN A 293 -6.25 47.47 7.90
C GLN A 293 -6.86 46.52 8.94
N MET A 294 -7.34 47.05 10.07
CA MET A 294 -8.03 46.24 11.10
C MET A 294 -9.31 45.60 10.55
N LYS A 295 -10.11 46.32 9.77
CA LYS A 295 -11.31 45.77 9.10
C LYS A 295 -10.95 44.65 8.13
N ALA A 296 -9.86 44.81 7.37
CA ALA A 296 -9.36 43.77 6.48
C ALA A 296 -8.91 42.52 7.26
N ASN A 297 -8.15 42.68 8.35
CA ASN A 297 -7.72 41.59 9.23
C ASN A 297 -8.92 40.85 9.85
N VAL A 298 -9.93 41.58 10.36
CA VAL A 298 -11.16 40.98 10.90
C VAL A 298 -11.92 40.19 9.83
N THR A 299 -11.99 40.70 8.60
CA THR A 299 -12.64 40.01 7.49
C THR A 299 -11.88 38.74 7.10
N HIS A 300 -10.54 38.79 7.11
CA HIS A 300 -9.69 37.63 6.84
C HIS A 300 -9.85 36.55 7.91
N LEU A 301 -9.78 36.93 9.19
CA LEU A 301 -10.01 36.02 10.33
C LEU A 301 -11.40 35.39 10.29
N LYS A 302 -12.44 36.18 10.00
CA LYS A 302 -13.81 35.67 9.86
C LYS A 302 -13.89 34.57 8.79
N ARG A 303 -13.31 34.79 7.61
CA ARG A 303 -13.28 33.78 6.53
C ARG A 303 -12.52 32.53 6.94
N PHE A 304 -11.39 32.69 7.62
CA PHE A 304 -10.59 31.57 8.13
C PHE A 304 -11.41 30.70 9.08
N PHE A 305 -12.07 31.29 10.08
CA PHE A 305 -12.92 30.55 11.02
C PHE A 305 -14.16 29.92 10.36
N GLU A 306 -14.82 30.60 9.43
CA GLU A 306 -15.92 30.04 8.64
C GLU A 306 -15.47 28.80 7.84
N GLU A 307 -14.24 28.82 7.31
CA GLU A 307 -13.63 27.66 6.65
C GLU A 307 -13.29 26.53 7.62
N CYS A 308 -12.71 26.82 8.79
CA CYS A 308 -12.46 25.84 9.84
C CYS A 308 -13.74 25.14 10.29
N ILE A 309 -14.82 25.89 10.54
CA ILE A 309 -16.13 25.35 10.94
C ILE A 309 -16.66 24.40 9.84
N ARG A 310 -16.64 24.84 8.58
CA ARG A 310 -17.09 24.02 7.44
C ARG A 310 -16.30 22.72 7.31
N ASN A 311 -14.98 22.78 7.50
CA ASN A 311 -14.11 21.60 7.43
C ASN A 311 -14.36 20.65 8.61
N ALA A 312 -14.56 21.17 9.83
CA ALA A 312 -14.94 20.38 10.99
C ALA A 312 -16.30 19.68 10.82
N GLU A 313 -17.28 20.38 10.24
CA GLU A 313 -18.58 19.78 9.90
C GLU A 313 -18.45 18.66 8.86
N LEU A 314 -17.58 18.83 7.87
CA LEU A 314 -17.29 17.80 6.86
C LEU A 314 -16.63 16.57 7.48
N GLU A 315 -15.63 16.77 8.35
CA GLU A 315 -14.94 15.68 9.05
C GLU A 315 -15.91 14.92 9.97
N ALA A 316 -16.77 15.64 10.70
CA ALA A 316 -17.83 15.02 11.51
C ALA A 316 -18.82 14.17 10.67
N LYS A 317 -19.07 14.56 9.41
CA LYS A 317 -19.94 13.83 8.47
C LYS A 317 -19.23 12.68 7.77
N LYS A 318 -17.90 12.61 7.80
CA LYS A 318 -17.08 11.60 7.09
C LYS A 318 -17.47 10.15 7.39
N PRO A 319 -17.72 9.73 8.65
CA PRO A 319 -18.15 8.35 8.92
C PRO A 319 -19.48 7.98 8.24
N VAL A 320 -20.41 8.93 8.16
CA VAL A 320 -21.71 8.73 7.49
C VAL A 320 -21.55 8.67 5.97
N ILE A 321 -20.73 9.54 5.40
CA ILE A 321 -20.40 9.54 3.97
C ILE A 321 -19.76 8.21 3.56
N MET A 322 -18.80 7.71 4.34
CA MET A 322 -18.16 6.41 4.13
C MET A 322 -19.14 5.24 4.26
N LYS A 323 -20.02 5.25 5.28
CA LYS A 323 -21.07 4.23 5.43
C LYS A 323 -22.00 4.20 4.21
N ASN A 324 -22.36 5.37 3.69
CA ASN A 324 -23.23 5.50 2.52
C ASN A 324 -22.55 5.05 1.22
N SER A 325 -21.25 5.32 1.02
CA SER A 325 -20.52 4.86 -0.17
C SER A 325 -20.43 3.33 -0.23
N VAL A 326 -20.16 2.68 0.90
CA VAL A 326 -20.17 1.21 1.03
C VAL A 326 -21.58 0.66 0.79
N TYR A 327 -22.61 1.31 1.34
CA TYR A 327 -24.00 0.90 1.11
C TYR A 327 -24.38 1.01 -0.37
N MET A 328 -23.97 2.08 -1.06
CA MET A 328 -24.19 2.28 -2.49
C MET A 328 -23.50 1.21 -3.34
N GLN A 329 -22.25 0.86 -3.04
CA GLN A 329 -21.54 -0.25 -3.72
C GLN A 329 -22.23 -1.61 -3.46
N LYS A 330 -22.66 -1.87 -2.22
CA LYS A 330 -23.42 -3.08 -1.88
C LYS A 330 -24.77 -3.13 -2.61
N ALA A 331 -25.49 -2.01 -2.66
CA ALA A 331 -26.76 -1.89 -3.38
C ALA A 331 -26.58 -2.06 -4.88
N ALA A 332 -25.56 -1.44 -5.49
CA ALA A 332 -25.22 -1.61 -6.89
C ALA A 332 -24.86 -3.07 -7.22
N THR A 333 -24.05 -3.72 -6.38
CA THR A 333 -23.70 -5.14 -6.53
C THR A 333 -24.95 -6.04 -6.44
N ARG A 334 -25.87 -5.75 -5.52
CA ARG A 334 -27.16 -6.45 -5.40
C ARG A 334 -28.05 -6.22 -6.63
N ARG A 335 -28.12 -5.00 -7.17
CA ARG A 335 -28.85 -4.71 -8.41
C ARG A 335 -28.25 -5.45 -9.60
N ILE A 336 -26.92 -5.46 -9.78
CA ILE A 336 -26.25 -6.21 -10.85
C ILE A 336 -26.58 -7.71 -10.75
N LYS A 337 -26.52 -8.28 -9.53
CA LYS A 337 -26.91 -9.67 -9.30
C LYS A 337 -28.39 -9.90 -9.62
N SER A 338 -29.29 -9.02 -9.19
CA SER A 338 -30.74 -9.10 -9.46
C SER A 338 -31.06 -9.00 -10.96
N CYS A 339 -30.40 -8.09 -11.69
CA CYS A 339 -30.54 -7.98 -13.15
C CYS A 339 -30.03 -9.24 -13.87
N ARG A 340 -28.98 -9.92 -13.35
CA ARG A 340 -28.56 -11.24 -13.86
C ARG A 340 -29.62 -12.32 -13.62
N PHE A 341 -30.31 -12.29 -12.48
CA PHE A 341 -31.41 -13.23 -12.18
C PHE A 341 -32.66 -12.96 -13.02
N GLN A 342 -33.00 -11.69 -13.28
CA GLN A 342 -34.08 -11.32 -14.19
C GLN A 342 -33.74 -11.69 -15.65
N ARG A 343 -32.50 -11.47 -16.13
CA ARG A 343 -32.07 -11.98 -17.45
C ARG A 343 -32.16 -13.51 -17.55
N ARG A 344 -31.85 -14.26 -16.49
CA ARG A 344 -32.05 -15.72 -16.46
C ARG A 344 -33.53 -16.14 -16.51
N LYS A 345 -34.44 -15.43 -15.83
CA LYS A 345 -35.89 -15.69 -15.89
C LYS A 345 -36.53 -15.26 -17.21
N HIS A 346 -36.03 -14.20 -17.85
CA HIS A 346 -36.46 -13.81 -19.19
C HIS A 346 -35.85 -14.70 -20.29
N SER A 347 -34.67 -15.29 -20.08
CA SER A 347 -34.08 -16.26 -21.02
C SER A 347 -34.90 -17.54 -21.17
N SER A 348 -35.72 -17.94 -20.19
CA SER A 348 -36.65 -19.06 -20.32
C SER A 348 -38.01 -18.68 -20.93
N SER A 349 -38.23 -17.40 -21.25
CA SER A 349 -39.51 -16.87 -21.77
C SER A 349 -39.38 -16.12 -23.10
N TRP A 350 -38.18 -16.01 -23.67
CA TRP A 350 -37.90 -15.18 -24.87
C TRP A 350 -37.40 -15.99 -26.09
N ASN A 351 -37.85 -17.23 -26.25
CA ASN A 351 -37.70 -17.92 -27.54
C ASN A 351 -38.64 -17.39 -28.64
N ASP A 352 -39.49 -16.40 -28.34
CA ASP A 352 -40.33 -15.70 -29.32
C ASP A 352 -40.22 -14.17 -29.17
N LEU A 353 -39.05 -13.59 -29.44
CA LEU A 353 -39.01 -12.33 -30.21
C LEU A 353 -37.60 -12.01 -30.71
N ARG A 354 -37.55 -11.71 -32.00
CA ARG A 354 -36.38 -11.53 -32.85
C ARG A 354 -35.43 -10.40 -32.42
N HIS A 355 -34.17 -10.62 -32.83
CA HIS A 355 -33.17 -9.65 -33.32
C HIS A 355 -33.00 -8.32 -32.58
N SER A 356 -31.86 -8.19 -31.90
CA SER A 356 -31.01 -7.01 -32.03
C SER A 356 -29.55 -7.40 -31.80
N GLN A 357 -28.75 -7.23 -32.84
CA GLN A 357 -27.30 -7.42 -32.85
C GLN A 357 -26.62 -6.33 -32.02
N SER A 358 -25.83 -6.72 -31.01
CA SER A 358 -24.65 -5.94 -30.57
C SER A 358 -23.88 -6.69 -29.49
N PHE A 359 -22.92 -7.52 -29.91
CA PHE A 359 -21.55 -7.59 -29.38
C PHE A 359 -20.89 -8.77 -30.09
N ILE A 360 -19.87 -8.48 -30.90
CA ILE A 360 -19.05 -9.50 -31.55
C ILE A 360 -18.19 -10.13 -30.45
N VAL A 361 -18.51 -11.37 -30.08
CA VAL A 361 -17.59 -12.29 -29.40
C VAL A 361 -17.40 -13.45 -30.37
N SER A 362 -16.15 -13.84 -30.62
CA SER A 362 -15.81 -14.90 -31.56
C SER A 362 -16.43 -16.23 -31.11
N PRO A 363 -17.01 -17.04 -32.01
CA PRO A 363 -17.63 -18.33 -31.67
C PRO A 363 -16.69 -19.31 -30.94
N ALA A 364 -15.38 -19.19 -31.14
CA ALA A 364 -14.38 -20.09 -30.54
C ALA A 364 -14.19 -19.88 -29.02
N GLU A 365 -14.56 -18.72 -28.48
CA GLU A 365 -14.40 -18.43 -27.04
C GLU A 365 -15.59 -18.90 -26.19
N VAL A 366 -16.75 -19.15 -26.84
CA VAL A 366 -17.98 -19.55 -26.16
C VAL A 366 -17.89 -21.00 -25.66
N ASP A 367 -17.33 -21.89 -26.47
CA ASP A 367 -17.15 -23.30 -26.12
C ASP A 367 -16.11 -23.49 -25.00
N ASN A 368 -15.06 -22.67 -24.98
CA ASN A 368 -14.02 -22.74 -23.95
C ASN A 368 -14.52 -22.20 -22.60
N PHE A 369 -15.41 -21.21 -22.61
CA PHE A 369 -16.01 -20.68 -21.38
C PHE A 369 -17.05 -21.64 -20.77
N GLU A 370 -17.82 -22.34 -21.60
CA GLU A 370 -18.80 -23.32 -21.13
C GLU A 370 -18.09 -24.55 -20.53
N SER A 371 -17.00 -25.04 -21.13
CA SER A 371 -16.20 -26.15 -20.59
C SER A 371 -15.53 -25.80 -19.26
N LEU A 372 -14.98 -24.59 -19.13
CA LEU A 372 -14.37 -24.09 -17.90
C LEU A 372 -15.40 -23.98 -16.76
N LYS A 373 -16.62 -23.56 -17.09
CA LYS A 373 -17.74 -23.45 -16.16
C LYS A 373 -18.27 -24.82 -15.73
N GLU A 374 -18.24 -25.82 -16.59
CA GLU A 374 -18.56 -27.20 -16.24
C GLU A 374 -17.46 -27.82 -15.36
N ALA A 375 -16.18 -27.61 -15.69
CA ALA A 375 -15.05 -28.03 -14.87
C ALA A 375 -15.09 -27.41 -13.46
N ALA A 376 -15.39 -26.12 -13.35
CA ALA A 376 -15.55 -25.44 -12.06
C ALA A 376 -16.73 -25.99 -11.25
N LYS A 377 -17.83 -26.39 -11.90
CA LYS A 377 -18.96 -27.04 -11.24
C LYS A 377 -18.63 -28.46 -10.76
N GLN A 378 -17.87 -29.22 -11.54
CA GLN A 378 -17.39 -30.55 -11.15
C GLN A 378 -16.47 -30.46 -9.93
N LEU A 379 -15.48 -29.54 -9.95
CA LEU A 379 -14.59 -29.27 -8.82
C LEU A 379 -15.33 -28.80 -7.57
N SER A 380 -16.38 -27.98 -7.73
CA SER A 380 -17.20 -27.54 -6.59
C SER A 380 -18.10 -28.64 -6.01
N ARG A 381 -18.35 -29.71 -6.76
CA ARG A 381 -19.11 -30.89 -6.30
C ARG A 381 -18.21 -31.93 -5.65
N ASP A 382 -16.93 -31.93 -5.97
CA ASP A 382 -15.95 -32.80 -5.35
C ASP A 382 -15.83 -32.51 -3.84
N GLN A 383 -16.11 -33.53 -3.03
CA GLN A 383 -16.08 -33.45 -1.57
C GLN A 383 -14.64 -33.32 -1.06
N HIS A 384 -13.70 -34.03 -1.69
CA HIS A 384 -12.29 -34.01 -1.29
C HIS A 384 -11.66 -32.64 -1.58
N PHE A 385 -12.03 -32.00 -2.70
CA PHE A 385 -11.63 -30.63 -2.99
C PHE A 385 -12.12 -29.63 -1.94
N ARG A 386 -13.39 -29.76 -1.51
CA ARG A 386 -13.96 -28.90 -0.47
C ARG A 386 -13.27 -29.11 0.88
N GLU A 387 -13.04 -30.34 1.30
CA GLU A 387 -12.32 -30.64 2.54
C GLU A 387 -10.88 -30.08 2.51
N LYS A 388 -10.18 -30.19 1.38
CA LYS A 388 -8.82 -29.64 1.22
C LYS A 388 -8.81 -28.11 1.31
N ILE A 389 -9.79 -27.44 0.70
CA ILE A 389 -9.96 -25.99 0.76
C ILE A 389 -10.29 -25.53 2.19
N TYR A 390 -11.14 -26.27 2.91
CA TYR A 390 -11.42 -25.99 4.33
C TYR A 390 -10.17 -26.17 5.21
N GLN A 391 -9.36 -27.21 4.99
CA GLN A 391 -8.11 -27.41 5.71
C GLN A 391 -7.07 -26.30 5.43
N ILE A 392 -7.03 -25.78 4.21
CA ILE A 392 -6.15 -24.65 3.86
C ILE A 392 -6.62 -23.38 4.57
N MET A 393 -7.93 -23.12 4.58
CA MET A 393 -8.51 -21.95 5.27
C MET A 393 -8.33 -22.02 6.79
N THR A 394 -8.47 -23.20 7.41
CA THR A 394 -8.27 -23.35 8.86
C THR A 394 -6.81 -23.21 9.26
N LYS A 395 -5.85 -23.74 8.49
CA LYS A 395 -4.41 -23.53 8.71
C LYS A 395 -4.00 -22.07 8.58
N LYS A 396 -4.62 -21.31 7.66
CA LYS A 396 -4.39 -19.87 7.52
C LYS A 396 -5.01 -19.05 8.66
N GLY A 397 -6.11 -19.53 9.25
CA GLY A 397 -6.75 -18.90 10.40
C GLY A 397 -5.98 -19.09 11.71
N THR A 398 -5.34 -20.24 11.93
CA THR A 398 -4.50 -20.49 13.12
C THR A 398 -3.18 -19.71 13.08
N ALA A 399 -2.58 -19.54 11.90
CA ALA A 399 -1.36 -18.72 11.74
C ALA A 399 -1.57 -17.22 12.06
N LEU A 400 -2.81 -16.72 11.98
CA LEU A 400 -3.18 -15.34 12.33
C LEU A 400 -3.51 -15.14 13.82
N GLN A 401 -3.57 -16.21 14.62
CA GLN A 401 -3.84 -16.14 16.05
C GLN A 401 -2.57 -16.27 16.92
N ASP A 402 -1.47 -16.81 16.39
CA ASP A 402 -0.18 -16.91 17.08
C ASP A 402 0.69 -15.64 16.94
N GLU A 403 0.20 -14.59 16.28
CA GLU A 403 0.86 -13.28 16.11
C GLU A 403 0.13 -12.13 16.84
N LYS A 404 -0.40 -12.39 18.04
CA LYS A 404 -0.93 -11.35 18.94
C LYS A 404 -0.42 -11.44 20.36
#